data_AF-C4JMV5-F1
#
_entry.id   AF-C4JMV5-F1
#
_cell.length_a   1.000
_cell.length_b   1.000
_cell.length_c   1.000
_cell.angle_alpha   90.00
_cell.angle_beta   90.00
_cell.angle_gamma   90.00
#
_symmetry.space_group_name_H-M   'P 1'
#
loop_
_entity.id
_entity.type
_entity.pdbx_description
1 polymer ?
#
loop_
_entity_poly.entity_id
_entity_poly.type
_entity_poly.pdbx_seq_one_letter_code
_entity_poly.pdbx_strand_id
1 'polypeptide(L)'
;MSTTTTTSTETGAAPYLTALRRDGFVLIPGLISPEQIATLRRAAAKATHLARHGQWPHIRTVPKQFPPFPTTPPPASEGGIWGVQHLLHPDMPGRTDFANLYFSPKVLDIVEELVGLKGKPPSEVEPLTMELFNLLVSPTCREFALRWHRDDIPTPPTLPPEEELAQLQAKSPADRPQSHAQYNIALYPDSSLIVVPGSHLRARTQAERDADPFEPDMPGQQVVTLQPGDAVFYDSNIFHRGVYKGTEIPAHESDEVEGIRMTLHGSVGLAEPVEEGKKGVRATVVLQHGVGGWVGRDDSRMDKQPVFYRMPEELLTQIVDNIIQHHDEVTLFAQLKAMRLACPQFAYLARLQAYLFRRVRVRATPEHVQALKNAELAPYVKSVGLEPGQYNWGKAMDAFSEAITDRQASSDKAANADSTSEQVKRKFDTSVPRGEDIETLLESGRLESQWSAAVRAFPNADTFRLVWPGGSLLIMDMG
;
A
#
# COMPACT_ATOMS: atom_id res chain seq x y z
N MET A 1 -31.91 38.30 14.97
CA MET A 1 -32.00 37.33 13.86
C MET A 1 -30.68 37.37 13.12
N SER A 2 -29.79 36.42 13.41
CA SER A 2 -28.46 36.34 12.79
C SER A 2 -28.49 35.12 11.88
N THR A 3 -28.51 35.36 10.58
CA THR A 3 -28.61 34.32 9.56
C THR A 3 -27.23 33.72 9.36
N THR A 4 -27.03 32.51 9.89
CA THR A 4 -25.85 31.69 9.63
C THR A 4 -25.98 31.12 8.22
N THR A 5 -25.22 31.66 7.27
CA THR A 5 -25.08 31.07 5.93
C THR A 5 -24.10 29.91 6.02
N THR A 6 -24.63 28.69 6.09
CA THR A 6 -23.87 27.46 5.93
C THR A 6 -23.50 27.32 4.45
N THR A 7 -22.25 27.64 4.11
CA THR A 7 -21.70 27.39 2.78
C THR A 7 -21.50 25.89 2.63
N SER A 8 -22.37 25.25 1.86
CA SER A 8 -22.20 23.89 1.37
C SER A 8 -20.96 23.83 0.47
N THR A 9 -19.91 23.16 0.93
CA THR A 9 -18.75 22.82 0.12
C THR A 9 -19.15 21.78 -0.93
N GLU A 10 -19.38 22.22 -2.16
CA GLU A 10 -19.28 21.36 -3.33
C GLU A 10 -17.83 20.85 -3.42
N THR A 11 -17.59 19.63 -2.95
CA THR A 11 -16.33 18.93 -3.19
C THR A 11 -16.27 18.53 -4.67
N GLY A 12 -15.56 19.31 -5.47
CA GLY A 12 -15.25 18.97 -6.86
C GLY A 12 -14.48 17.64 -6.95
N ALA A 13 -14.71 16.88 -8.02
CA ALA A 13 -14.26 15.50 -8.22
C ALA A 13 -12.72 15.26 -8.22
N ALA A 14 -11.90 16.31 -8.09
CA ALA A 14 -10.43 16.22 -8.08
C ALA A 14 -9.79 17.38 -7.26
N PRO A 15 -9.83 17.33 -5.92
CA PRO A 15 -9.35 18.41 -5.06
C PRO A 15 -7.83 18.67 -5.17
N TYR A 16 -7.02 17.62 -5.33
CA TYR A 16 -5.56 17.76 -5.40
C TYR A 16 -5.12 18.36 -6.72
N LEU A 17 -5.72 17.93 -7.83
CA LEU A 17 -5.46 18.53 -9.14
C LEU A 17 -5.90 20.01 -9.18
N THR A 18 -7.01 20.33 -8.52
CA THR A 18 -7.49 21.72 -8.42
C THR A 18 -6.48 22.60 -7.66
N ALA A 19 -5.97 22.12 -6.52
CA ALA A 19 -4.93 22.83 -5.75
C ALA A 19 -3.63 22.98 -6.55
N LEU A 20 -3.15 21.90 -7.16
CA LEU A 20 -1.95 21.91 -8.00
C LEU A 20 -2.06 22.93 -9.14
N ARG A 21 -3.20 22.97 -9.85
CA ARG A 21 -3.41 23.93 -10.93
C ARG A 21 -3.38 25.38 -10.46
N ARG A 22 -3.93 25.65 -9.27
CA ARG A 22 -3.97 27.00 -8.69
C ARG A 22 -2.59 27.45 -8.22
N ASP A 23 -1.92 26.64 -7.41
CA ASP A 23 -0.75 27.08 -6.63
C ASP A 23 0.57 26.57 -7.22
N GLY A 24 0.52 25.53 -8.06
CA GLY A 24 1.69 24.82 -8.58
C GLY A 24 2.21 23.73 -7.63
N PHE A 25 1.59 23.58 -6.45
CA PHE A 25 1.86 22.51 -5.50
C PHE A 25 0.61 22.19 -4.66
N VAL A 26 0.62 21.02 -4.01
CA VAL A 26 -0.41 20.58 -3.08
C VAL A 26 0.21 19.81 -1.92
N LEU A 27 -0.25 20.12 -0.70
CA LEU A 27 0.15 19.44 0.54
C LEU A 27 -0.80 18.30 0.87
N ILE A 28 -0.24 17.17 1.27
CA ILE A 28 -0.95 15.95 1.66
C ILE A 28 -0.50 15.57 3.08
N PRO A 29 -1.25 15.97 4.11
CA PRO A 29 -0.91 15.67 5.49
C PRO A 29 -1.01 14.16 5.79
N GLY A 30 -0.02 13.62 6.52
CA GLY A 30 -0.07 12.25 7.05
C GLY A 30 -0.25 11.15 5.99
N LEU A 31 0.36 11.32 4.81
CA LEU A 31 0.28 10.34 3.71
C LEU A 31 0.72 8.94 4.16
N ILE A 32 1.79 8.86 4.95
CA ILE A 32 2.33 7.60 5.47
C ILE A 32 2.19 7.50 6.99
N SER A 33 1.96 6.30 7.51
CA SER A 33 1.74 6.06 8.93
C SER A 33 3.03 6.14 9.76
N PRO A 34 2.96 6.31 11.10
CA PRO A 34 4.12 6.27 11.98
C PRO A 34 5.00 5.02 11.82
N GLU A 35 4.40 3.86 11.59
CA GLU A 35 5.12 2.59 11.37
C GLU A 35 5.87 2.60 10.03
N GLN A 36 5.26 3.16 8.98
CA GLN A 36 5.90 3.35 7.69
C GLN A 36 7.07 4.34 7.82
N ILE A 37 6.88 5.45 8.55
CA ILE A 37 7.94 6.44 8.83
C ILE A 37 9.11 5.76 9.53
N ALA A 38 8.86 4.99 10.59
CA ALA A 38 9.92 4.29 11.32
C ALA A 38 10.70 3.31 10.44
N THR A 39 10.01 2.59 9.55
CA THR A 39 10.62 1.66 8.59
C THR A 39 11.48 2.39 7.57
N LEU A 40 10.94 3.45 6.97
CA LEU A 40 11.63 4.24 5.95
C LEU A 40 12.79 5.04 6.53
N ARG A 41 12.72 5.50 7.79
CA ARG A 41 13.86 6.14 8.49
C ARG A 41 15.06 5.20 8.58
N ARG A 42 14.85 3.93 8.98
CA ARG A 42 15.93 2.93 9.03
C ARG A 42 16.53 2.67 7.64
N ALA A 43 15.67 2.46 6.63
CA ALA A 43 16.14 2.25 5.26
C ALA A 43 16.91 3.47 4.71
N ALA A 44 16.40 4.69 4.95
CA ALA A 44 17.03 5.93 4.54
C ALA A 44 18.36 6.19 5.26
N ALA A 45 18.44 5.92 6.56
CA ALA A 45 19.68 6.04 7.33
C ALA A 45 20.77 5.10 6.80
N LYS A 46 20.42 3.84 6.52
CA LYS A 46 21.32 2.87 5.90
C LYS A 46 21.79 3.31 4.51
N ALA A 47 20.87 3.74 3.63
CA ALA A 47 21.22 4.24 2.30
C ALA A 47 22.16 5.46 2.37
N THR A 48 21.89 6.39 3.29
CA THR A 48 22.71 7.57 3.55
C THR A 48 24.10 7.20 4.06
N HIS A 49 24.18 6.23 4.98
CA HIS A 49 25.44 5.73 5.50
C HIS A 49 26.32 5.16 4.37
N LEU A 50 25.77 4.26 3.55
CA LEU A 50 26.49 3.66 2.41
C LEU A 50 27.01 4.75 1.44
N ALA A 51 26.15 5.72 1.12
CA ALA A 51 26.51 6.83 0.24
C ALA A 51 27.64 7.71 0.80
N ARG A 52 27.58 8.06 2.10
CA ARG A 52 28.64 8.86 2.76
C ARG A 52 29.99 8.13 2.83
N HIS A 53 29.98 6.80 2.87
CA HIS A 53 31.19 5.97 2.92
C HIS A 53 31.67 5.50 1.54
N GLY A 54 31.09 6.01 0.44
CA GLY A 54 31.49 5.67 -0.92
C GLY A 54 31.13 4.23 -1.34
N GLN A 55 30.23 3.58 -0.61
CA GLN A 55 29.71 2.24 -0.91
C GLN A 55 28.47 2.28 -1.80
N TRP A 56 27.98 3.49 -2.13
CA TRP A 56 26.91 3.71 -3.10
C TRP A 56 27.32 4.82 -4.08
N PRO A 57 27.42 4.55 -5.40
CA PRO A 57 27.98 5.51 -6.36
C PRO A 57 26.97 6.57 -6.84
N HIS A 58 25.67 6.36 -6.63
CA HIS A 58 24.63 7.27 -7.12
C HIS A 58 24.32 8.31 -6.05
N ILE A 59 25.07 9.40 -6.04
CA ILE A 59 25.03 10.45 -5.00
C ILE A 59 24.91 11.84 -5.59
N ARG A 60 24.42 12.79 -4.79
CA ARG A 60 24.50 14.22 -5.07
C ARG A 60 25.41 14.87 -4.05
N THR A 61 26.40 15.64 -4.51
CA THR A 61 27.53 16.09 -3.67
C THR A 61 27.56 17.59 -3.49
N VAL A 62 27.96 18.07 -2.32
CA VAL A 62 28.23 19.50 -2.11
C VAL A 62 29.57 19.85 -2.77
N PRO A 63 29.72 21.03 -3.42
CA PRO A 63 28.73 22.08 -3.66
C PRO A 63 27.99 21.93 -5.01
N LYS A 64 28.03 20.76 -5.64
CA LYS A 64 27.46 20.54 -6.97
C LYS A 64 25.92 20.46 -6.91
N GLN A 65 25.24 21.34 -7.64
CA GLN A 65 23.77 21.42 -7.63
C GLN A 65 23.10 20.53 -8.68
N PHE A 66 23.73 20.36 -9.84
CA PHE A 66 23.14 19.67 -11.00
C PHE A 66 24.11 18.61 -11.54
N PRO A 67 23.60 17.53 -12.17
CA PRO A 67 24.42 16.47 -12.73
C PRO A 67 25.37 16.99 -13.84
N PRO A 68 26.38 16.18 -14.22
CA PRO A 68 26.70 14.84 -13.73
C PRO A 68 27.38 14.85 -12.35
N PHE A 69 26.91 14.06 -11.39
CA PHE A 69 27.53 14.00 -10.07
C PHE A 69 28.74 13.05 -10.05
N PRO A 70 29.77 13.31 -9.21
CA PRO A 70 30.84 12.34 -8.99
C PRO A 70 30.30 11.11 -8.24
N THR A 71 30.99 9.97 -8.38
CA THR A 71 30.63 8.71 -7.72
C THR A 71 31.29 8.52 -6.36
N THR A 72 32.26 9.37 -6.01
CA THR A 72 32.95 9.39 -4.72
C THR A 72 32.49 10.59 -3.91
N PRO A 73 32.04 10.41 -2.66
CA PRO A 73 31.58 11.51 -1.83
C PRO A 73 32.77 12.42 -1.44
N PRO A 74 32.59 13.74 -1.44
CA PRO A 74 33.54 14.67 -0.83
C PRO A 74 33.72 14.40 0.67
N PRO A 75 34.81 14.89 1.27
CA PRO A 75 34.98 14.86 2.71
C PRO A 75 33.80 15.52 3.46
N ALA A 76 33.49 15.00 4.65
CA ALA A 76 32.47 15.55 5.53
C ALA A 76 32.69 17.04 5.85
N SER A 77 33.95 17.49 5.97
CA SER A 77 34.33 18.89 6.21
C SER A 77 33.94 19.85 5.07
N GLU A 78 33.65 19.31 3.88
CA GLU A 78 33.24 20.05 2.68
C GLU A 78 31.74 19.96 2.42
N GLY A 79 30.96 19.33 3.31
CA GLY A 79 29.52 19.14 3.13
C GLY A 79 29.13 17.72 2.72
N GLY A 80 30.06 16.93 2.19
CA GLY A 80 29.81 15.58 1.73
C GLY A 80 28.71 15.51 0.68
N ILE A 81 27.59 14.88 1.02
CA ILE A 81 26.45 14.64 0.11
C ILE A 81 25.20 15.41 0.58
N TRP A 82 24.35 15.79 -0.37
CA TRP A 82 23.01 16.34 -0.11
C TRP A 82 21.89 15.48 -0.72
N GLY A 83 22.25 14.35 -1.35
CA GLY A 83 21.27 13.37 -1.81
C GLY A 83 21.86 12.01 -2.12
N VAL A 84 21.02 10.99 -2.01
CA VAL A 84 21.25 9.61 -2.46
C VAL A 84 20.29 9.34 -3.60
N GLN A 85 20.78 8.79 -4.70
CA GLN A 85 19.96 8.55 -5.88
C GLN A 85 19.73 7.04 -6.10
N HIS A 86 18.75 6.71 -6.94
CA HIS A 86 18.46 5.35 -7.37
C HIS A 86 18.05 4.42 -6.21
N LEU A 87 17.12 4.86 -5.36
CA LEU A 87 16.64 4.05 -4.21
C LEU A 87 16.00 2.71 -4.62
N LEU A 88 15.52 2.64 -5.86
CA LEU A 88 14.91 1.44 -6.46
C LEU A 88 15.93 0.56 -7.20
N HIS A 89 17.22 0.88 -7.16
CA HIS A 89 18.23 0.04 -7.82
C HIS A 89 18.29 -1.35 -7.17
N PRO A 90 18.52 -2.43 -7.94
CA PRO A 90 18.55 -3.79 -7.41
C PRO A 90 19.49 -4.00 -6.23
N ASP A 91 20.64 -3.34 -6.29
CA ASP A 91 21.72 -3.43 -5.30
C ASP A 91 21.51 -2.51 -4.09
N MET A 92 20.48 -1.66 -4.08
CA MET A 92 20.19 -0.77 -2.94
C MET A 92 19.65 -1.58 -1.76
N PRO A 93 20.33 -1.59 -0.59
CA PRO A 93 19.79 -2.24 0.59
C PRO A 93 18.52 -1.51 1.08
N GLY A 94 17.47 -2.26 1.40
CA GLY A 94 16.17 -1.67 1.77
C GLY A 94 15.33 -1.20 0.57
N ARG A 95 15.73 -1.52 -0.68
CA ARG A 95 14.93 -1.18 -1.88
C ARG A 95 13.47 -1.60 -1.78
N THR A 96 13.17 -2.70 -1.09
CA THR A 96 11.80 -3.22 -0.94
C THR A 96 10.94 -2.25 -0.13
N ASP A 97 11.46 -1.63 0.93
CA ASP A 97 10.72 -0.64 1.72
C ASP A 97 10.44 0.62 0.89
N PHE A 98 11.42 1.05 0.10
CA PHE A 98 11.27 2.16 -0.85
C PHE A 98 10.26 1.84 -1.94
N ALA A 99 10.32 0.65 -2.53
CA ALA A 99 9.39 0.20 -3.57
C ALA A 99 7.96 0.08 -3.03
N ASN A 100 7.78 -0.47 -1.82
CA ASN A 100 6.47 -0.59 -1.18
C ASN A 100 5.78 0.78 -1.00
N LEU A 101 6.54 1.84 -0.74
CA LEU A 101 6.00 3.20 -0.70
C LEU A 101 5.75 3.76 -2.11
N TYR A 102 6.75 3.69 -2.99
CA TYR A 102 6.69 4.29 -4.33
C TYR A 102 5.52 3.74 -5.16
N PHE A 103 5.27 2.43 -5.06
CA PHE A 103 4.15 1.75 -5.73
C PHE A 103 2.92 1.58 -4.84
N SER A 104 2.85 2.28 -3.69
CA SER A 104 1.69 2.17 -2.80
C SER A 104 0.43 2.78 -3.43
N PRO A 105 -0.76 2.19 -3.20
CA PRO A 105 -2.02 2.79 -3.63
C PRO A 105 -2.18 4.23 -3.15
N LYS A 106 -1.74 4.55 -1.93
CA LYS A 106 -1.82 5.92 -1.40
C LYS A 106 -1.07 6.96 -2.25
N VAL A 107 0.13 6.62 -2.73
CA VAL A 107 0.91 7.51 -3.61
C VAL A 107 0.29 7.52 -5.00
N LEU A 108 0.00 6.35 -5.55
CA LEU A 108 -0.50 6.21 -6.92
C LEU A 108 -1.90 6.83 -7.10
N ASP A 109 -2.80 6.73 -6.13
CA ASP A 109 -4.13 7.35 -6.16
C ASP A 109 -4.06 8.88 -6.30
N ILE A 110 -3.03 9.50 -5.71
CA ILE A 110 -2.78 10.94 -5.84
C ILE A 110 -2.17 11.23 -7.20
N VAL A 111 -1.15 10.47 -7.62
CA VAL A 111 -0.53 10.60 -8.94
C VAL A 111 -1.60 10.51 -10.04
N GLU A 112 -2.44 9.49 -10.02
CA GLU A 112 -3.53 9.27 -10.96
C GLU A 112 -4.48 10.46 -11.02
N GLU A 113 -4.78 11.10 -9.89
CA GLU A 113 -5.57 12.34 -9.88
C GLU A 113 -4.83 13.47 -10.59
N LEU A 114 -3.56 13.68 -10.24
CA LEU A 114 -2.73 14.78 -10.74
C LEU A 114 -2.40 14.65 -12.23
N VAL A 115 -2.32 13.44 -12.77
CA VAL A 115 -2.10 13.18 -14.20
C VAL A 115 -3.40 12.91 -14.98
N GLY A 116 -4.55 12.98 -14.30
CA GLY A 116 -5.87 12.84 -14.93
C GLY A 116 -6.24 11.42 -15.34
N LEU A 117 -5.73 10.40 -14.65
CA LEU A 117 -6.13 9.00 -14.80
C LEU A 117 -7.22 8.57 -13.82
N LYS A 118 -7.40 9.27 -12.71
CA LYS A 118 -8.38 8.90 -11.69
C LYS A 118 -9.80 8.84 -12.25
N GLY A 119 -10.47 7.70 -12.01
CA GLY A 119 -11.82 7.43 -12.49
C GLY A 119 -11.91 7.04 -13.98
N LYS A 120 -10.78 6.93 -14.70
CA LYS A 120 -10.78 6.32 -16.04
C LYS A 120 -10.91 4.80 -15.94
N PRO A 121 -11.52 4.15 -16.94
CA PRO A 121 -11.59 2.70 -16.98
C PRO A 121 -10.18 2.09 -17.05
N PRO A 122 -9.97 0.86 -16.55
CA PRO A 122 -8.72 0.15 -16.69
C PRO A 122 -8.29 0.07 -18.16
N SER A 123 -7.01 0.35 -18.42
CA SER A 123 -6.39 0.20 -19.75
C SER A 123 -5.69 -1.15 -19.83
N GLU A 124 -5.67 -1.77 -21.02
CA GLU A 124 -4.88 -2.99 -21.28
C GLU A 124 -3.37 -2.72 -21.16
N VAL A 125 -2.95 -1.49 -21.45
CA VAL A 125 -1.57 -1.02 -21.29
C VAL A 125 -1.48 -0.15 -20.04
N GLU A 126 -0.52 -0.46 -19.17
CA GLU A 126 -0.22 0.33 -17.96
C GLU A 126 0.04 1.80 -18.34
N PRO A 127 -0.83 2.74 -17.92
CA PRO A 127 -0.72 4.14 -18.31
C PRO A 127 0.33 4.93 -17.52
N LEU A 128 0.88 4.38 -16.43
CA LEU A 128 1.93 5.02 -15.63
C LEU A 128 3.32 4.45 -15.93
N THR A 129 4.35 5.27 -15.81
CA THR A 129 5.75 4.86 -15.92
C THR A 129 6.54 5.33 -14.71
N MET A 130 7.42 4.46 -14.22
CA MET A 130 8.37 4.82 -13.19
C MET A 130 9.37 5.83 -13.76
N GLU A 131 9.50 6.97 -13.09
CA GLU A 131 10.58 7.92 -13.34
C GLU A 131 11.57 7.79 -12.19
N LEU A 132 11.60 8.75 -11.26
CA LEU A 132 12.62 8.81 -10.22
C LEU A 132 12.18 8.45 -8.82
N PHE A 133 13.12 7.89 -8.05
CA PHE A 133 13.00 7.81 -6.59
C PHE A 133 14.37 7.93 -5.92
N ASN A 134 14.55 9.03 -5.20
CA ASN A 134 15.80 9.48 -4.58
C ASN A 134 15.54 9.88 -3.13
N LEU A 135 16.60 10.08 -2.36
CA LEU A 135 16.58 10.63 -1.01
C LEU A 135 17.33 11.95 -0.99
N LEU A 136 16.71 13.00 -0.47
CA LEU A 136 17.37 14.26 -0.15
C LEU A 136 17.80 14.23 1.32
N VAL A 137 19.06 14.56 1.59
CA VAL A 137 19.64 14.48 2.94
C VAL A 137 20.33 15.78 3.33
N SER A 138 20.40 16.05 4.62
CA SER A 138 21.20 17.18 5.11
C SER A 138 22.69 16.97 4.78
N PRO A 139 23.38 17.99 4.25
CA PRO A 139 24.82 17.98 4.14
C PRO A 139 25.50 17.96 5.51
N THR A 140 26.74 17.50 5.54
CA THR A 140 27.52 17.39 6.77
C THR A 140 28.18 18.72 7.12
N CYS A 141 27.88 19.29 8.28
CA CYS A 141 28.57 20.45 8.86
C CYS A 141 28.64 21.73 7.98
N ARG A 142 27.95 21.77 6.83
CA ARG A 142 27.95 22.88 5.88
C ARG A 142 26.54 23.11 5.36
N GLU A 143 26.12 24.36 5.30
CA GLU A 143 24.90 24.74 4.61
C GLU A 143 25.07 24.60 3.10
N PHE A 144 23.98 24.32 2.42
CA PHE A 144 23.94 24.19 0.98
C PHE A 144 22.61 24.72 0.45
N ALA A 145 22.64 25.39 -0.70
CA ALA A 145 21.42 25.79 -1.38
C ALA A 145 21.53 25.47 -2.87
N LEU A 146 20.40 25.10 -3.45
CA LEU A 146 20.20 25.21 -4.87
C LEU A 146 19.81 26.66 -5.18
N ARG A 147 20.29 27.15 -6.32
CA ARG A 147 19.81 28.40 -6.92
C ARG A 147 18.34 28.27 -7.30
N TRP A 148 17.66 29.38 -7.44
CA TRP A 148 16.33 29.40 -8.04
C TRP A 148 16.35 28.80 -9.44
N HIS A 149 15.43 27.87 -9.70
CA HIS A 149 15.35 27.16 -10.98
C HIS A 149 13.93 26.66 -11.27
N ARG A 150 13.74 26.22 -12.51
CA ARG A 150 12.70 25.30 -12.94
C ARG A 150 13.41 24.08 -13.53
N ASP A 151 12.84 22.90 -13.43
CA ASP A 151 13.59 21.67 -13.75
C ASP A 151 14.02 21.62 -15.23
N ASP A 152 13.19 22.13 -16.14
CA ASP A 152 13.40 22.00 -17.59
C ASP A 152 13.74 23.31 -18.29
N ILE A 153 13.71 24.43 -17.56
CA ILE A 153 14.03 25.73 -18.13
C ILE A 153 15.48 26.10 -17.79
N PRO A 154 16.32 26.44 -18.78
CA PRO A 154 17.69 26.86 -18.54
C PRO A 154 17.81 27.95 -17.48
N THR A 155 18.82 27.77 -16.63
CA THR A 155 19.25 28.76 -15.64
C THR A 155 20.75 29.04 -15.87
N PRO A 156 21.16 30.28 -16.15
CA PRO A 156 20.38 31.53 -16.09
C PRO A 156 19.27 31.64 -17.16
N PRO A 157 18.26 32.52 -16.98
CA PRO A 157 17.19 32.79 -17.96
C PRO A 157 17.74 33.26 -19.30
N THR A 158 18.04 32.36 -20.22
CA THR A 158 18.45 32.74 -21.59
C THR A 158 17.27 32.83 -22.55
N LEU A 159 16.13 32.25 -22.19
CA LEU A 159 14.93 32.26 -23.04
C LEU A 159 14.14 33.57 -22.91
N PRO A 160 13.67 34.13 -24.03
CA PRO A 160 12.63 35.16 -24.03
C PRO A 160 11.37 34.72 -23.25
N PRO A 161 10.60 35.65 -22.66
CA PRO A 161 9.40 35.31 -21.89
C PRO A 161 8.36 34.48 -22.66
N GLU A 162 8.15 34.77 -23.94
CA GLU A 162 7.21 34.06 -24.81
C GLU A 162 7.63 32.60 -25.06
N GLU A 163 8.93 32.35 -25.27
CA GLU A 163 9.47 31.01 -25.46
C GLU A 163 9.45 30.21 -24.16
N GLU A 164 9.77 30.86 -23.03
CA GLU A 164 9.64 30.25 -21.71
C GLU A 164 8.19 29.82 -21.47
N LEU A 165 7.22 30.72 -21.68
CA LEU A 165 5.79 30.39 -21.50
C LEU A 165 5.35 29.25 -22.42
N ALA A 166 5.77 29.25 -23.68
CA ALA A 166 5.46 28.17 -24.62
C ALA A 166 6.01 26.81 -24.15
N GLN A 167 7.23 26.78 -23.59
CA GLN A 167 7.80 25.55 -23.02
C GLN A 167 7.04 25.07 -21.78
N LEU A 168 6.65 25.99 -20.88
CA LEU A 168 5.84 25.65 -19.70
C LEU A 168 4.49 25.05 -20.13
N GLN A 169 3.81 25.69 -21.10
CA GLN A 169 2.52 25.24 -21.63
C GLN A 169 2.62 23.91 -22.38
N ALA A 170 3.72 23.63 -23.08
CA ALA A 170 3.92 22.33 -23.73
C ALA A 170 3.97 21.17 -22.71
N LYS A 171 4.55 21.44 -21.53
CA LYS A 171 4.71 20.45 -20.45
C LYS A 171 3.46 20.31 -19.57
N SER A 172 2.85 21.43 -19.19
CA SER A 172 1.65 21.53 -18.36
C SER A 172 0.60 22.43 -19.02
N PRO A 173 -0.06 21.98 -20.11
CA PRO A 173 -1.04 22.78 -20.83
C PRO A 173 -2.32 22.99 -20.01
N ALA A 174 -3.08 24.05 -20.32
CA ALA A 174 -4.26 24.42 -19.53
C ALA A 174 -5.45 23.44 -19.69
N ASP A 175 -5.52 22.71 -20.81
CA ASP A 175 -6.64 21.85 -21.19
C ASP A 175 -6.52 20.41 -20.68
N ARG A 176 -5.34 19.97 -20.23
CA ARG A 176 -5.12 18.65 -19.63
C ARG A 176 -4.22 18.71 -18.39
N PRO A 177 -4.20 17.67 -17.55
CA PRO A 177 -3.26 17.62 -16.44
C PRO A 177 -1.81 17.43 -16.91
N GLN A 178 -0.85 17.70 -16.01
CA GLN A 178 0.58 17.52 -16.28
C GLN A 178 0.92 16.05 -16.58
N SER A 179 2.01 15.82 -17.31
CA SER A 179 2.38 14.46 -17.76
C SER A 179 3.06 13.61 -16.67
N HIS A 180 3.40 14.18 -15.54
CA HIS A 180 4.08 13.51 -14.44
C HIS A 180 3.76 14.21 -13.12
N ALA A 181 3.91 13.50 -12.01
CA ALA A 181 3.70 14.02 -10.67
C ALA A 181 4.98 13.86 -9.86
N GLN A 182 5.66 14.98 -9.60
CA GLN A 182 6.84 15.06 -8.75
C GLN A 182 6.41 15.33 -7.30
N TYR A 183 7.11 14.70 -6.36
CA TYR A 183 6.77 14.81 -4.94
C TYR A 183 7.95 14.71 -4.00
N ASN A 184 7.76 15.26 -2.80
CA ASN A 184 8.62 15.07 -1.64
C ASN A 184 7.79 14.50 -0.48
N ILE A 185 8.26 13.45 0.19
CA ILE A 185 7.65 12.87 1.40
C ILE A 185 8.65 12.99 2.55
N ALA A 186 8.26 13.68 3.61
CA ALA A 186 9.15 14.02 4.71
C ALA A 186 9.23 12.88 5.74
N LEU A 187 10.44 12.38 6.05
CA LEU A 187 10.62 11.42 7.16
C LEU A 187 10.93 12.12 8.49
N TYR A 188 11.40 13.36 8.42
CA TYR A 188 11.65 14.28 9.53
C TYR A 188 11.00 15.62 9.21
N PRO A 189 10.80 16.55 10.16
CA PRO A 189 10.34 17.89 9.85
C PRO A 189 11.19 18.52 8.74
N ASP A 190 10.57 18.99 7.66
CA ASP A 190 11.26 19.54 6.49
C ASP A 190 10.69 20.92 6.12
N SER A 191 11.58 21.90 5.97
CA SER A 191 11.27 23.25 5.49
C SER A 191 12.26 23.70 4.40
N SER A 192 12.85 22.75 3.68
CA SER A 192 13.91 23.01 2.70
C SER A 192 13.40 23.47 1.34
N LEU A 193 12.16 23.12 0.96
CA LEU A 193 11.59 23.51 -0.34
C LEU A 193 10.96 24.90 -0.23
N ILE A 194 11.40 25.81 -1.10
CA ILE A 194 10.85 27.16 -1.22
C ILE A 194 10.36 27.33 -2.66
N VAL A 195 9.13 27.80 -2.83
CA VAL A 195 8.45 27.92 -4.12
C VAL A 195 7.91 29.33 -4.31
N VAL A 196 7.68 29.74 -5.56
CA VAL A 196 6.84 30.90 -5.88
C VAL A 196 5.50 30.39 -6.42
N PRO A 197 4.41 30.41 -5.63
CA PRO A 197 3.12 29.87 -6.05
C PRO A 197 2.60 30.54 -7.33
N GLY A 198 1.94 29.76 -8.19
CA GLY A 198 1.39 30.24 -9.48
C GLY A 198 2.45 30.50 -10.56
N SER A 199 3.75 30.42 -10.25
CA SER A 199 4.80 30.64 -11.23
C SER A 199 4.86 29.57 -12.32
N HIS A 200 4.31 28.37 -12.10
CA HIS A 200 4.24 27.28 -13.08
C HIS A 200 3.44 27.62 -14.33
N LEU A 201 2.55 28.63 -14.28
CA LEU A 201 1.68 29.04 -15.39
C LEU A 201 2.17 30.27 -16.16
N ARG A 202 3.28 30.88 -15.75
CA ARG A 202 3.80 32.12 -16.33
C ARG A 202 5.30 32.08 -16.52
N ALA A 203 5.80 32.85 -17.48
CA ALA A 203 7.21 33.14 -17.58
C ALA A 203 7.73 33.84 -16.31
N ARG A 204 9.05 33.83 -16.11
CA ARG A 204 9.67 34.59 -15.03
C ARG A 204 9.42 36.09 -15.22
N THR A 205 9.07 36.76 -14.13
CA THR A 205 8.97 38.23 -14.07
C THR A 205 10.34 38.88 -14.22
N GLN A 206 10.37 40.18 -14.50
CA GLN A 206 11.63 40.91 -14.58
C GLN A 206 12.42 40.85 -13.25
N ALA A 207 11.73 40.98 -12.11
CA ALA A 207 12.36 40.85 -10.80
C ALA A 207 12.98 39.46 -10.57
N GLU A 208 12.31 38.38 -10.97
CA GLU A 208 12.85 37.01 -10.87
C GLU A 208 14.03 36.76 -11.84
N ARG A 209 14.08 37.49 -12.97
CA ARG A 209 15.17 37.38 -13.95
C ARG A 209 16.42 38.15 -13.52
N ASP A 210 16.23 39.28 -12.86
CA ASP A 210 17.30 40.16 -12.40
C ASP A 210 17.84 39.79 -11.01
N ALA A 211 17.11 38.95 -10.26
CA ALA A 211 17.49 38.51 -8.93
C ALA A 211 18.82 37.74 -8.90
N ASP A 212 19.51 37.83 -7.76
CA ASP A 212 20.65 36.96 -7.48
C ASP A 212 20.23 35.49 -7.58
N PRO A 213 21.07 34.58 -8.12
CA PRO A 213 20.72 33.16 -8.23
C PRO A 213 20.27 32.52 -6.90
N PHE A 214 20.74 33.04 -5.77
CA PHE A 214 20.41 32.59 -4.42
C PHE A 214 19.64 33.63 -3.60
N GLU A 215 18.98 34.59 -4.27
CA GLU A 215 18.15 35.63 -3.64
C GLU A 215 17.30 35.04 -2.49
N PRO A 216 17.57 35.43 -1.22
CA PRO A 216 16.86 34.88 -0.07
C PRO A 216 15.40 35.33 0.00
N ASP A 217 15.04 36.49 -0.57
CA ASP A 217 13.73 37.12 -0.44
C ASP A 217 13.04 37.29 -1.80
N MET A 218 12.88 36.19 -2.53
CA MET A 218 12.25 36.20 -3.84
C MET A 218 10.77 36.67 -3.74
N PRO A 219 10.31 37.63 -4.57
CA PRO A 219 8.95 38.15 -4.49
C PRO A 219 7.88 37.05 -4.56
N GLY A 220 7.03 37.00 -3.54
CA GLY A 220 5.95 36.01 -3.45
C GLY A 220 6.40 34.60 -3.09
N GLN A 221 7.64 34.40 -2.63
CA GLN A 221 8.10 33.09 -2.19
C GLN A 221 7.30 32.56 -0.99
N GLN A 222 7.20 31.25 -0.90
CA GLN A 222 6.60 30.52 0.20
C GLN A 222 7.50 29.35 0.59
N VAL A 223 7.78 29.22 1.89
CA VAL A 223 8.44 28.05 2.45
C VAL A 223 7.42 26.93 2.64
N VAL A 224 7.68 25.78 2.04
CA VAL A 224 6.85 24.58 2.19
C VAL A 224 7.30 23.85 3.45
N THR A 225 6.42 23.77 4.46
CA THR A 225 6.70 23.10 5.73
C THR A 225 5.96 21.77 5.79
N LEU A 226 6.69 20.70 6.09
CA LEU A 226 6.19 19.32 6.16
C LEU A 226 6.49 18.72 7.54
N GLN A 227 5.51 18.07 8.15
CA GLN A 227 5.72 17.19 9.29
C GLN A 227 6.13 15.78 8.82
N PRO A 228 6.74 14.95 9.68
CA PRO A 228 6.99 13.55 9.35
C PRO A 228 5.71 12.86 8.87
N GLY A 229 5.78 12.28 7.68
CA GLY A 229 4.67 11.60 7.02
C GLY A 229 3.86 12.46 6.04
N ASP A 230 4.04 13.78 6.06
CA ASP A 230 3.45 14.67 5.08
C ASP A 230 4.14 14.54 3.73
N ALA A 231 3.39 14.84 2.68
CA ALA A 231 3.92 14.95 1.32
C ALA A 231 3.57 16.30 0.69
N VAL A 232 4.42 16.77 -0.21
CA VAL A 232 4.09 17.81 -1.17
C VAL A 232 4.24 17.25 -2.58
N PHE A 233 3.22 17.41 -3.40
CA PHE A 233 3.29 17.20 -4.84
C PHE A 233 3.37 18.56 -5.52
N TYR A 234 4.19 18.71 -6.55
CA TYR A 234 4.37 19.99 -7.23
C TYR A 234 4.60 19.80 -8.72
N ASP A 235 4.24 20.84 -9.48
CA ASP A 235 4.53 20.92 -10.90
C ASP A 235 6.00 21.27 -11.05
N SER A 236 6.75 20.49 -11.81
CA SER A 236 8.19 20.72 -12.04
C SER A 236 8.49 22.01 -12.82
N ASN A 237 7.45 22.64 -13.38
CA ASN A 237 7.52 24.00 -13.89
C ASN A 237 7.59 25.05 -12.79
N ILE A 238 7.17 24.79 -11.54
CA ILE A 238 7.14 25.79 -10.48
C ILE A 238 8.54 26.36 -10.25
N PHE A 239 8.66 27.68 -10.12
CA PHE A 239 9.93 28.31 -9.80
C PHE A 239 10.25 28.09 -8.32
N HIS A 240 11.36 27.40 -8.06
CA HIS A 240 11.66 26.90 -6.72
C HIS A 240 13.15 26.82 -6.44
N ARG A 241 13.48 26.63 -5.15
CA ARG A 241 14.83 26.32 -4.68
C ARG A 241 14.78 25.39 -3.47
N GLY A 242 15.91 24.73 -3.22
CA GLY A 242 16.12 23.93 -2.00
C GLY A 242 17.18 24.57 -1.11
N VAL A 243 16.89 24.76 0.17
CA VAL A 243 17.84 25.26 1.18
C VAL A 243 18.05 24.20 2.26
N TYR A 244 19.30 23.85 2.51
CA TYR A 244 19.71 22.72 3.33
C TYR A 244 20.58 23.23 4.47
N LYS A 245 20.16 22.93 5.69
CA LYS A 245 20.99 23.15 6.87
C LYS A 245 22.05 22.05 6.96
N GLY A 246 23.27 22.45 7.27
CA GLY A 246 24.31 21.49 7.64
C GLY A 246 23.98 20.86 8.98
N THR A 247 24.16 19.55 9.10
CA THR A 247 23.97 18.81 10.34
C THR A 247 25.18 17.95 10.65
N GLU A 248 25.36 17.59 11.91
CA GLU A 248 26.29 16.53 12.27
C GLU A 248 25.81 15.18 11.71
N ILE A 249 26.76 14.29 11.42
CA ILE A 249 26.44 12.91 11.02
C ILE A 249 25.99 12.17 12.28
N PRO A 250 24.79 11.56 12.31
CA PRO A 250 24.39 10.69 13.41
C PRO A 250 25.41 9.58 13.59
N ALA A 251 25.83 9.31 14.84
CA ALA A 251 26.78 8.24 15.14
C ALA A 251 26.17 6.86 14.85
N HIS A 252 24.87 6.71 15.14
CA HIS A 252 24.07 5.54 14.81
C HIS A 252 22.84 5.92 13.97
N GLU A 253 22.35 4.96 13.18
CA GLU A 253 21.15 5.12 12.34
C GLU A 253 19.86 5.39 13.11
N SER A 254 19.86 5.12 14.42
CA SER A 254 18.77 5.37 15.35
C SER A 254 18.83 6.73 16.06
N ASP A 255 19.93 7.46 15.92
CA ASP A 255 20.13 8.71 16.66
C ASP A 255 19.34 9.84 15.98
N GLU A 256 18.48 10.50 16.76
CA GLU A 256 17.80 11.72 16.31
C GLU A 256 18.74 12.91 16.48
N VAL A 257 19.15 13.51 15.36
CA VAL A 257 19.92 14.75 15.33
C VAL A 257 18.97 15.89 15.00
N GLU A 258 19.00 16.95 15.81
CA GLU A 258 18.18 18.13 15.57
C GLU A 258 18.48 18.73 14.19
N GLY A 259 17.44 19.02 13.40
CA GLY A 259 17.61 19.57 12.05
C GLY A 259 18.04 18.55 10.99
N ILE A 260 18.05 17.25 11.30
CA ILE A 260 18.27 16.21 10.29
C ILE A 260 17.15 16.22 9.25
N ARG A 261 17.55 16.18 7.99
CA ARG A 261 16.65 16.02 6.85
C ARG A 261 16.87 14.67 6.21
N MET A 262 15.76 13.95 6.02
CA MET A 262 15.66 12.83 5.10
C MET A 262 14.29 12.90 4.44
N THR A 263 14.29 13.23 3.15
CA THR A 263 13.06 13.47 2.39
C THR A 263 13.09 12.66 1.12
N LEU A 264 12.11 11.77 0.97
CA LEU A 264 11.98 10.92 -0.20
C LEU A 264 11.46 11.77 -1.35
N HIS A 265 12.22 11.80 -2.44
CA HIS A 265 11.94 12.60 -3.61
C HIS A 265 11.60 11.68 -4.78
N GLY A 266 10.35 11.73 -5.24
CA GLY A 266 9.82 10.83 -6.25
C GLY A 266 9.22 11.55 -7.44
N SER A 267 9.09 10.84 -8.56
CA SER A 267 8.28 11.27 -9.70
C SER A 267 7.71 10.06 -10.44
N VAL A 268 6.44 10.13 -10.82
CA VAL A 268 5.77 9.12 -11.65
C VAL A 268 5.17 9.82 -12.87
N GLY A 269 5.39 9.27 -14.06
CA GLY A 269 4.96 9.85 -15.33
C GLY A 269 3.86 9.06 -16.02
N LEU A 270 3.30 9.62 -17.08
CA LEU A 270 2.48 8.88 -18.04
C LEU A 270 3.39 8.05 -18.96
N ALA A 271 3.00 6.80 -19.19
CA ALA A 271 3.51 5.97 -20.28
C ALA A 271 2.85 6.45 -21.58
N GLU A 272 3.49 7.34 -22.34
CA GLU A 272 2.93 7.76 -23.62
C GLU A 272 2.89 6.58 -24.62
N PRO A 273 1.82 6.45 -25.45
CA PRO A 273 1.92 5.69 -26.68
C PRO A 273 2.91 6.41 -27.61
N VAL A 274 3.87 5.65 -28.15
CA VAL A 274 4.73 6.15 -29.22
C VAL A 274 3.86 6.35 -30.46
N GLU A 275 3.32 7.56 -30.68
CA GLU A 275 2.84 7.93 -32.01
C GLU A 275 4.04 7.93 -32.96
N GLU A 276 3.94 7.17 -34.06
CA GLU A 276 4.97 7.14 -35.11
C GLU A 276 5.36 8.56 -35.54
N GLY A 277 6.62 8.93 -35.28
CA GLY A 277 7.22 10.18 -35.75
C GLY A 277 7.24 11.35 -34.77
N LYS A 278 6.63 11.25 -33.58
CA LYS A 278 6.82 12.25 -32.50
C LYS A 278 7.76 11.67 -31.45
N LYS A 279 8.85 12.38 -31.13
CA LYS A 279 9.66 12.06 -29.94
C LYS A 279 8.75 12.26 -28.73
N GLY A 280 8.37 11.15 -28.09
CA GLY A 280 7.48 11.16 -26.94
C GLY A 280 7.98 12.11 -25.86
N VAL A 281 7.06 12.83 -25.25
CA VAL A 281 7.27 13.62 -24.03
C VAL A 281 7.31 12.64 -22.84
N ARG A 282 8.11 11.58 -22.97
CA ARG A 282 8.62 10.86 -21.80
C ARG A 282 9.47 11.88 -21.06
N ALA A 283 9.31 12.06 -19.74
CA ALA A 283 10.04 13.06 -18.98
C ALA A 283 11.55 12.99 -19.29
N THR A 284 12.00 13.88 -20.16
CA THR A 284 13.36 13.92 -20.68
C THR A 284 14.33 14.45 -19.63
N VAL A 285 13.81 14.97 -18.51
CA VAL A 285 14.56 15.87 -17.63
C VAL A 285 14.32 15.62 -16.13
N VAL A 286 13.57 14.58 -15.73
CA VAL A 286 13.49 14.19 -14.32
C VAL A 286 14.77 13.41 -13.93
N LEU A 287 15.89 14.14 -13.93
CA LEU A 287 17.25 13.96 -13.37
C LEU A 287 17.81 12.53 -13.16
N GLN A 288 17.37 11.55 -13.93
CA GLN A 288 17.86 10.18 -13.85
C GLN A 288 18.69 9.81 -15.06
N HIS A 289 19.94 10.24 -14.99
CA HIS A 289 20.99 9.56 -15.74
C HIS A 289 21.09 8.13 -15.20
N GLY A 290 20.78 7.14 -16.03
CA GLY A 290 21.20 5.75 -15.77
C GLY A 290 20.15 4.78 -15.23
N VAL A 291 18.86 5.15 -15.08
CA VAL A 291 17.81 4.13 -14.81
C VAL A 291 17.67 3.13 -15.93
N GLY A 292 17.76 3.59 -17.18
CA GLY A 292 17.85 2.71 -18.35
C GLY A 292 19.00 1.68 -18.27
N GLY A 293 20.06 1.96 -17.51
CA GLY A 293 21.20 1.05 -17.34
C GLY A 293 20.94 -0.16 -16.46
N TRP A 294 19.89 -0.13 -15.63
CA TRP A 294 19.59 -1.23 -14.70
C TRP A 294 18.14 -1.72 -14.76
N VAL A 295 17.18 -0.93 -15.25
CA VAL A 295 15.75 -1.30 -15.32
C VAL A 295 15.47 -2.50 -16.23
N GLY A 296 16.40 -2.83 -17.13
CA GLY A 296 16.33 -4.03 -17.97
C GLY A 296 16.96 -5.28 -17.35
N ARG A 297 17.55 -5.20 -16.16
CA ARG A 297 18.18 -6.35 -15.50
C ARG A 297 17.12 -7.28 -14.93
N ASP A 298 17.36 -8.58 -14.95
CA ASP A 298 16.43 -9.57 -14.39
C ASP A 298 16.16 -9.37 -12.89
N ASP A 299 17.14 -8.84 -12.14
CA ASP A 299 17.02 -8.58 -10.71
C ASP A 299 16.43 -7.20 -10.35
N SER A 300 16.21 -6.35 -11.36
CA SER A 300 15.55 -5.03 -11.23
C SER A 300 14.04 -5.13 -11.17
N ARG A 301 13.50 -6.26 -11.62
CA ARG A 301 12.11 -6.57 -11.42
C ARG A 301 11.83 -6.55 -9.92
N MET A 302 10.87 -5.72 -9.54
CA MET A 302 10.41 -5.60 -8.15
C MET A 302 9.50 -6.77 -7.75
N ASP A 303 9.29 -7.70 -8.68
CA ASP A 303 8.62 -8.97 -8.52
C ASP A 303 9.41 -9.99 -7.68
N LYS A 304 10.59 -9.64 -7.13
CA LYS A 304 11.24 -10.41 -6.04
C LYS A 304 10.56 -10.23 -4.67
N GLN A 305 9.24 -10.23 -4.68
CA GLN A 305 8.47 -11.01 -3.72
C GLN A 305 8.64 -12.50 -4.16
N PRO A 306 8.32 -13.53 -3.35
CA PRO A 306 8.33 -14.90 -3.89
C PRO A 306 7.54 -14.90 -5.22
N VAL A 307 8.03 -15.66 -6.21
CA VAL A 307 7.67 -15.68 -7.66
C VAL A 307 6.16 -15.70 -7.97
N PHE A 308 5.30 -15.79 -6.96
CA PHE A 308 3.88 -16.02 -7.09
C PHE A 308 3.00 -15.04 -6.30
N TYR A 309 3.33 -13.75 -6.14
CA TYR A 309 2.36 -12.84 -5.49
C TYR A 309 1.04 -12.70 -6.28
N ARG A 310 1.07 -12.95 -7.61
CA ARG A 310 -0.11 -12.96 -8.47
C ARG A 310 0.14 -13.89 -9.66
N MET A 311 -0.52 -15.04 -9.68
CA MET A 311 -0.54 -15.96 -10.81
C MET A 311 -1.88 -15.80 -11.54
N PRO A 312 -1.94 -15.84 -12.89
CA PRO A 312 -3.22 -15.90 -13.59
C PRO A 312 -4.10 -16.99 -12.99
N GLU A 313 -5.36 -16.69 -12.74
CA GLU A 313 -6.28 -17.56 -12.01
C GLU A 313 -6.39 -18.95 -12.67
N GLU A 314 -6.28 -19.00 -14.00
CA GLU A 314 -6.32 -20.21 -14.80
C GLU A 314 -5.11 -21.11 -14.56
N LEU A 315 -3.90 -20.54 -14.48
CA LEU A 315 -2.68 -21.28 -14.20
C LEU A 315 -2.64 -21.73 -12.74
N LEU A 316 -3.11 -20.88 -11.83
CA LEU A 316 -3.22 -21.21 -10.40
C LEU A 316 -4.19 -22.39 -10.18
N THR A 317 -5.32 -22.36 -10.89
CA THR A 317 -6.31 -23.44 -10.87
C THR A 317 -5.74 -24.75 -11.40
N GLN A 318 -4.95 -24.73 -12.49
CA GLN A 318 -4.32 -25.95 -13.02
C GLN A 318 -3.30 -26.56 -12.05
N ILE A 319 -2.51 -25.73 -11.37
CA ILE A 319 -1.55 -26.21 -10.36
C ILE A 319 -2.29 -26.81 -9.17
N VAL A 320 -3.37 -26.17 -8.69
CA VAL A 320 -4.22 -26.70 -7.61
C VAL A 320 -4.83 -28.05 -7.99
N ASP A 321 -5.38 -28.16 -9.21
CA ASP A 321 -6.00 -29.39 -9.69
C ASP A 321 -4.99 -30.54 -9.74
N ASN A 322 -3.76 -30.27 -10.20
CA ASN A 322 -2.69 -31.28 -10.24
C ASN A 322 -2.29 -31.75 -8.84
N ILE A 323 -2.10 -30.80 -7.92
CA ILE A 323 -1.71 -31.08 -6.53
C ILE A 323 -2.78 -31.92 -5.81
N ILE A 324 -4.06 -31.58 -5.98
CA ILE A 324 -5.20 -32.30 -5.37
C ILE A 324 -5.30 -33.75 -5.87
N GLN A 325 -4.99 -33.99 -7.15
CA GLN A 325 -5.16 -35.31 -7.76
C GLN A 325 -4.09 -36.33 -7.33
N HIS A 326 -2.91 -35.90 -6.89
CA HIS A 326 -1.73 -36.78 -6.77
C HIS A 326 -1.12 -36.88 -5.37
N HIS A 327 -1.69 -36.23 -4.35
CA HIS A 327 -1.08 -36.17 -3.01
C HIS A 327 -2.07 -36.46 -1.86
N ASP A 328 -1.55 -37.08 -0.79
CA ASP A 328 -2.27 -37.32 0.47
C ASP A 328 -2.40 -36.04 1.32
N GLU A 329 -3.42 -36.00 2.20
CA GLU A 329 -3.84 -34.82 2.98
C GLU A 329 -2.71 -34.17 3.81
N VAL A 330 -1.82 -34.97 4.42
CA VAL A 330 -0.70 -34.47 5.24
C VAL A 330 0.40 -33.82 4.40
N THR A 331 0.73 -34.43 3.27
CA THR A 331 1.75 -33.94 2.32
C THR A 331 1.25 -32.67 1.62
N LEU A 332 -0.04 -32.65 1.31
CA LEU A 332 -0.74 -31.52 0.74
C LEU A 332 -0.67 -30.29 1.67
N PHE A 333 -1.00 -30.42 2.96
CA PHE A 333 -1.01 -29.27 3.88
C PHE A 333 0.36 -28.56 3.98
N ALA A 334 1.46 -29.32 4.01
CA ALA A 334 2.81 -28.77 4.05
C ALA A 334 3.17 -28.00 2.77
N GLN A 335 2.85 -28.56 1.60
CA GLN A 335 3.06 -27.92 0.30
C GLN A 335 2.19 -26.68 0.14
N LEU A 336 0.93 -26.75 0.57
CA LEU A 336 -0.01 -25.63 0.55
C LEU A 336 0.39 -24.48 1.48
N LYS A 337 0.96 -24.79 2.64
CA LYS A 337 1.53 -23.78 3.54
C LYS A 337 2.71 -23.06 2.87
N ALA A 338 3.61 -23.80 2.24
CA ALA A 338 4.73 -23.22 1.48
C ALA A 338 4.23 -22.36 0.30
N MET A 339 3.21 -22.83 -0.42
CA MET A 339 2.60 -22.10 -1.53
C MET A 339 1.84 -20.86 -1.09
N ARG A 340 1.09 -20.89 0.03
CA ARG A 340 0.42 -19.71 0.58
C ARG A 340 1.41 -18.64 1.03
N LEU A 341 2.53 -19.05 1.63
CA LEU A 341 3.63 -18.13 1.97
C LEU A 341 4.27 -17.52 0.72
N ALA A 342 4.23 -18.25 -0.41
CA ALA A 342 4.73 -17.77 -1.70
C ALA A 342 3.68 -17.00 -2.54
N CYS A 343 2.38 -17.23 -2.32
CA CYS A 343 1.25 -16.72 -3.10
C CYS A 343 -0.01 -16.52 -2.21
N PRO A 344 -0.32 -15.30 -1.79
CA PRO A 344 -1.47 -15.05 -0.91
C PRO A 344 -2.83 -15.36 -1.56
N GLN A 345 -2.95 -15.25 -2.89
CA GLN A 345 -4.19 -15.53 -3.64
C GLN A 345 -4.62 -17.00 -3.53
N PHE A 346 -3.65 -17.90 -3.32
CA PHE A 346 -3.90 -19.33 -3.16
C PHE A 346 -4.85 -19.62 -1.99
N ALA A 347 -4.82 -18.82 -0.92
CA ALA A 347 -5.67 -19.02 0.25
C ALA A 347 -7.16 -18.76 0.01
N TYR A 348 -7.51 -18.11 -1.11
CA TYR A 348 -8.87 -17.64 -1.41
C TYR A 348 -9.53 -18.40 -2.57
N LEU A 349 -8.87 -19.43 -3.10
CA LEU A 349 -9.45 -20.22 -4.19
C LEU A 349 -10.55 -21.16 -3.70
N ALA A 350 -11.75 -20.98 -4.24
CA ALA A 350 -12.95 -21.74 -3.89
C ALA A 350 -12.74 -23.27 -3.95
N ARG A 351 -12.06 -23.79 -4.98
CA ARG A 351 -11.78 -25.23 -5.11
C ARG A 351 -10.83 -25.76 -4.04
N LEU A 352 -9.80 -24.99 -3.70
CA LEU A 352 -8.87 -25.37 -2.65
C LEU A 352 -9.57 -25.36 -1.29
N GLN A 353 -10.35 -24.31 -1.02
CA GLN A 353 -11.14 -24.22 0.20
C GLN A 353 -12.13 -25.39 0.29
N ALA A 354 -12.78 -25.76 -0.82
CA ALA A 354 -13.64 -26.95 -0.91
C ALA A 354 -12.92 -28.28 -0.65
N TYR A 355 -11.62 -28.38 -0.97
CA TYR A 355 -10.84 -29.59 -0.71
C TYR A 355 -10.32 -29.62 0.74
N LEU A 356 -9.67 -28.54 1.19
CA LEU A 356 -9.10 -28.41 2.54
C LEU A 356 -10.15 -28.45 3.63
N PHE A 357 -11.26 -27.75 3.42
CA PHE A 357 -12.35 -27.64 4.39
C PHE A 357 -13.48 -28.60 4.07
N ARG A 358 -13.28 -29.55 3.14
CA ARG A 358 -14.25 -30.61 2.85
C ARG A 358 -14.71 -31.32 4.11
N ARG A 359 -13.79 -31.54 5.06
CA ARG A 359 -14.05 -32.11 6.37
C ARG A 359 -13.43 -31.23 7.45
N VAL A 360 -14.26 -30.53 8.23
CA VAL A 360 -13.78 -29.68 9.32
C VAL A 360 -14.09 -30.35 10.65
N ARG A 361 -13.09 -30.41 11.53
CA ARG A 361 -13.27 -30.83 12.91
C ARG A 361 -13.11 -29.63 13.82
N VAL A 362 -14.18 -29.24 14.50
CA VAL A 362 -14.21 -28.11 15.41
C VAL A 362 -14.11 -28.62 16.83
N ARG A 363 -13.00 -28.28 17.49
CA ARG A 363 -12.87 -28.47 18.93
C ARG A 363 -13.34 -27.20 19.62
N ALA A 364 -14.38 -27.26 20.45
CA ALA A 364 -15.01 -26.07 21.01
C ALA A 364 -14.15 -25.37 22.08
N THR A 365 -13.10 -24.67 21.63
CA THR A 365 -12.34 -23.70 22.43
C THR A 365 -12.65 -22.28 21.93
N PRO A 366 -12.53 -21.25 22.78
CA PRO A 366 -12.80 -19.86 22.38
C PRO A 366 -12.05 -19.42 21.11
N GLU A 367 -10.82 -19.92 20.92
CA GLU A 367 -9.98 -19.61 19.75
C GLU A 367 -10.54 -20.19 18.45
N HIS A 368 -11.07 -21.42 18.47
CA HIS A 368 -11.67 -22.03 17.27
C HIS A 368 -13.02 -21.41 16.91
N VAL A 369 -13.80 -21.00 17.92
CA VAL A 369 -15.06 -20.25 17.71
C VAL A 369 -14.77 -18.90 17.04
N GLN A 370 -13.75 -18.18 17.51
CA GLN A 370 -13.33 -16.91 16.90
C GLN A 370 -12.77 -17.09 15.48
N ALA A 371 -12.07 -18.20 15.22
CA ALA A 371 -11.55 -18.50 13.88
C ALA A 371 -12.66 -18.80 12.86
N LEU A 372 -13.74 -19.47 13.29
CA LEU A 372 -14.89 -19.77 12.44
C LEU A 372 -15.76 -18.54 12.14
N LYS A 373 -15.87 -17.57 13.08
CA LYS A 373 -16.56 -16.29 12.85
C LYS A 373 -16.03 -15.51 11.65
N ASN A 374 -14.72 -15.57 11.42
CA ASN A 374 -14.00 -14.68 10.51
C ASN A 374 -13.72 -15.31 9.14
N ALA A 375 -13.88 -16.62 9.00
CA ALA A 375 -13.52 -17.34 7.79
C ALA A 375 -14.82 -17.72 7.05
N GLU A 376 -15.07 -17.14 5.87
CA GLU A 376 -16.26 -17.39 5.02
C GLU A 376 -16.28 -18.82 4.42
N LEU A 377 -16.13 -19.85 5.25
CA LEU A 377 -15.86 -21.23 4.86
C LEU A 377 -17.13 -22.04 4.58
N ALA A 378 -18.30 -21.55 4.99
CA ALA A 378 -19.57 -22.28 4.94
C ALA A 378 -19.94 -22.89 3.56
N PRO A 379 -19.66 -22.26 2.40
CA PRO A 379 -19.97 -22.84 1.08
C PRO A 379 -19.16 -24.10 0.74
N TYR A 380 -18.09 -24.38 1.48
CA TYR A 380 -17.03 -25.32 1.09
C TYR A 380 -16.94 -26.56 1.99
N VAL A 381 -17.75 -26.62 3.05
CA VAL A 381 -17.71 -27.68 4.06
C VAL A 381 -18.75 -28.75 3.77
N LYS A 382 -18.30 -30.01 3.57
CA LYS A 382 -19.19 -31.16 3.33
C LYS A 382 -19.49 -31.99 4.57
N SER A 383 -18.58 -32.00 5.55
CA SER A 383 -18.82 -32.65 6.84
C SER A 383 -18.21 -31.87 7.99
N VAL A 384 -18.98 -31.67 9.06
CA VAL A 384 -18.50 -31.04 10.31
C VAL A 384 -18.48 -32.08 11.42
N GLY A 385 -17.34 -32.19 12.12
CA GLY A 385 -17.20 -32.95 13.35
C GLY A 385 -17.06 -32.02 14.55
N LEU A 386 -17.92 -32.15 15.56
CA LEU A 386 -17.84 -31.35 16.79
C LEU A 386 -17.20 -32.16 17.92
N GLU A 387 -16.16 -31.62 18.54
CA GLU A 387 -15.47 -32.20 19.70
C GLU A 387 -15.52 -31.22 20.90
N PRO A 388 -16.01 -31.63 22.08
CA PRO A 388 -16.04 -30.76 23.25
C PRO A 388 -14.62 -30.59 23.83
N GLY A 389 -14.31 -29.36 24.24
CA GLY A 389 -13.10 -29.04 25.01
C GLY A 389 -13.23 -29.41 26.51
N GLN A 390 -12.39 -28.83 27.37
CA GLN A 390 -12.46 -29.00 28.85
C GLN A 390 -13.70 -28.36 29.51
N TYR A 391 -14.63 -27.82 28.72
CA TYR A 391 -15.84 -27.14 29.19
C TYR A 391 -17.08 -28.00 28.92
N ASN A 392 -18.10 -27.88 29.78
CA ASN A 392 -19.38 -28.57 29.56
C ASN A 392 -20.03 -28.09 28.25
N TRP A 393 -20.79 -28.99 27.60
CA TRP A 393 -21.38 -28.77 26.27
C TRP A 393 -22.22 -27.49 26.16
N GLY A 394 -22.91 -27.10 27.24
CA GLY A 394 -23.68 -25.86 27.30
C GLY A 394 -22.82 -24.64 26.96
N LYS A 395 -21.68 -24.45 27.64
CA LYS A 395 -20.81 -23.28 27.41
C LYS A 395 -20.14 -23.29 26.03
N ALA A 396 -19.76 -24.47 25.56
CA ALA A 396 -19.19 -24.64 24.22
C ALA A 396 -20.17 -24.26 23.11
N MET A 397 -21.45 -24.58 23.28
CA MET A 397 -22.52 -24.27 22.32
C MET A 397 -23.09 -22.87 22.49
N ASP A 398 -23.08 -22.29 23.70
CA ASP A 398 -23.47 -20.89 23.92
C ASP A 398 -22.48 -19.96 23.21
N ALA A 399 -21.17 -20.21 23.36
CA ALA A 399 -20.12 -19.46 22.64
C ALA A 399 -20.22 -19.62 21.11
N PHE A 400 -20.57 -20.82 20.63
CA PHE A 400 -20.80 -21.07 19.20
C PHE A 400 -22.09 -20.43 18.67
N SER A 401 -23.15 -20.39 19.47
CA SER A 401 -24.42 -19.75 19.12
C SER A 401 -24.25 -18.24 19.06
N GLU A 402 -23.71 -17.62 20.12
CA GLU A 402 -23.33 -16.19 20.15
C GLU A 402 -22.43 -15.82 18.97
N ALA A 403 -21.65 -16.79 18.46
CA ALA A 403 -20.81 -16.59 17.32
C ALA A 403 -21.48 -16.48 15.96
N ILE A 404 -22.66 -17.10 15.82
CA ILE A 404 -23.38 -17.24 14.57
C ILE A 404 -24.61 -16.32 14.58
N THR A 405 -25.22 -16.04 15.73
CA THR A 405 -26.39 -15.16 15.86
C THR A 405 -26.06 -13.69 15.59
N ASP A 406 -24.80 -13.26 15.73
CA ASP A 406 -24.36 -11.89 15.46
C ASP A 406 -24.39 -11.50 13.96
N ARG A 407 -24.76 -12.42 13.04
CA ARG A 407 -25.06 -12.12 11.63
C ARG A 407 -26.54 -12.03 11.28
N GLN A 408 -27.47 -12.49 12.13
CA GLN A 408 -28.92 -12.49 11.82
C GLN A 408 -29.69 -11.26 12.30
N ALA A 409 -29.10 -10.39 13.13
CA ALA A 409 -29.69 -9.08 13.45
C ALA A 409 -29.74 -8.12 12.24
N SER A 410 -29.09 -8.46 11.13
CA SER A 410 -29.02 -7.66 9.90
C SER A 410 -29.83 -8.22 8.71
N SER A 411 -30.54 -9.36 8.84
CA SER A 411 -31.29 -9.93 7.70
C SER A 411 -32.75 -10.32 7.93
N ASP A 412 -33.28 -10.31 9.16
CA ASP A 412 -34.63 -10.85 9.40
C ASP A 412 -35.70 -9.74 9.44
N LYS A 413 -35.98 -9.19 8.26
CA LYS A 413 -37.27 -8.58 7.89
C LYS A 413 -37.86 -9.34 6.68
N ALA A 414 -38.08 -10.65 6.82
CA ALA A 414 -38.99 -11.37 5.91
C ALA A 414 -39.46 -12.71 6.49
N ALA A 415 -40.72 -12.70 6.91
CA ALA A 415 -41.72 -13.77 6.81
C ALA A 415 -41.65 -15.02 7.72
N ASN A 416 -42.78 -15.19 8.40
CA ASN A 416 -43.21 -16.23 9.32
C ASN A 416 -43.82 -17.47 8.60
N ALA A 417 -43.73 -18.61 9.30
CA ALA A 417 -44.72 -19.68 9.49
C ALA A 417 -45.31 -20.45 8.27
N ASP A 418 -45.17 -21.79 8.22
CA ASP A 418 -46.00 -22.78 8.93
C ASP A 418 -46.04 -24.17 8.23
N SER A 419 -46.31 -25.20 9.04
CA SER A 419 -46.89 -26.53 8.73
C SER A 419 -45.99 -27.76 8.40
N THR A 420 -45.88 -28.66 9.41
CA THR A 420 -46.20 -30.13 9.47
C THR A 420 -45.69 -31.08 8.37
N SER A 421 -45.28 -32.35 8.59
CA SER A 421 -45.40 -33.32 9.69
C SER A 421 -44.60 -34.60 9.36
N GLU A 422 -44.16 -35.30 10.43
CA GLU A 422 -44.05 -36.77 10.57
C GLU A 422 -43.14 -37.60 9.65
N GLN A 423 -42.02 -38.10 10.20
CA GLN A 423 -41.86 -39.51 10.62
C GLN A 423 -40.40 -39.78 11.02
N VAL A 424 -40.08 -39.81 12.32
CA VAL A 424 -38.91 -40.57 12.80
C VAL A 424 -39.30 -41.36 14.05
N LYS A 425 -39.50 -42.66 13.84
CA LYS A 425 -39.37 -43.67 14.90
C LYS A 425 -37.87 -43.81 15.22
N ARG A 426 -37.47 -43.74 16.49
CA ARG A 426 -36.97 -44.90 17.26
C ARG A 426 -36.47 -44.53 18.66
N LYS A 427 -36.65 -45.51 19.54
CA LYS A 427 -36.29 -45.60 20.95
C LYS A 427 -34.78 -45.49 21.21
N PHE A 428 -34.48 -44.96 22.40
CA PHE A 428 -33.19 -44.80 23.08
C PHE A 428 -32.64 -46.10 23.69
N ASP A 429 -31.31 -46.16 23.86
CA ASP A 429 -30.65 -46.69 25.06
C ASP A 429 -29.20 -46.14 25.19
N THR A 430 -28.70 -46.06 26.43
CA THR A 430 -27.88 -44.97 27.02
C THR A 430 -26.40 -45.28 27.34
N SER A 431 -25.55 -44.24 27.51
CA SER A 431 -24.81 -43.92 28.77
C SER A 431 -23.95 -42.63 28.67
N VAL A 432 -23.78 -41.95 29.81
CA VAL A 432 -23.42 -40.53 30.03
C VAL A 432 -22.14 -40.38 30.90
N PRO A 433 -21.27 -39.37 30.73
CA PRO A 433 -20.19 -39.09 31.70
C PRO A 433 -20.60 -38.07 32.78
N ARG A 434 -20.23 -38.35 34.04
CA ARG A 434 -20.56 -37.66 35.31
C ARG A 434 -20.93 -36.16 35.18
N GLY A 435 -22.23 -35.87 35.31
CA GLY A 435 -22.73 -34.54 35.68
C GLY A 435 -24.16 -34.26 35.22
N GLU A 436 -24.49 -34.50 33.95
CA GLU A 436 -25.81 -34.26 33.37
C GLU A 436 -26.08 -35.30 32.26
N ASP A 437 -27.30 -35.85 32.24
CA ASP A 437 -27.71 -36.94 31.34
C ASP A 437 -28.03 -36.45 29.91
N ILE A 438 -27.69 -37.27 28.90
CA ILE A 438 -28.01 -37.01 27.50
C ILE A 438 -29.54 -37.02 27.30
N GLU A 439 -30.27 -37.79 28.12
CA GLU A 439 -31.73 -37.74 28.20
C GLU A 439 -32.20 -36.35 28.63
N THR A 440 -31.54 -35.71 29.61
CA THR A 440 -31.88 -34.33 30.04
C THR A 440 -31.61 -33.29 28.94
N LEU A 441 -30.59 -33.47 28.11
CA LEU A 441 -30.28 -32.59 26.96
C LEU A 441 -31.27 -32.74 25.80
N LEU A 442 -31.84 -33.93 25.62
CA LEU A 442 -32.83 -34.24 24.59
C LEU A 442 -34.25 -33.86 25.04
N GLU A 443 -34.63 -34.19 26.27
CA GLU A 443 -35.93 -33.85 26.87
C GLU A 443 -36.11 -32.34 27.06
N SER A 444 -35.01 -31.60 27.22
CA SER A 444 -35.06 -30.13 27.31
C SER A 444 -35.25 -29.42 25.96
N GLY A 445 -35.27 -30.15 24.83
CA GLY A 445 -35.33 -29.57 23.47
C GLY A 445 -34.07 -28.79 23.07
N ARG A 446 -33.05 -28.74 23.95
CA ARG A 446 -31.83 -27.95 23.74
C ARG A 446 -30.98 -28.54 22.63
N LEU A 447 -30.82 -29.87 22.57
CA LEU A 447 -30.08 -30.53 21.50
C LEU A 447 -30.71 -30.29 20.12
N GLU A 448 -32.04 -30.33 20.04
CA GLU A 448 -32.79 -30.09 18.80
C GLU A 448 -32.70 -28.63 18.34
N SER A 449 -32.81 -27.67 19.28
CA SER A 449 -32.63 -26.23 19.00
C SER A 449 -31.21 -25.89 18.53
N GLN A 450 -30.19 -26.51 19.15
CA GLN A 450 -28.77 -26.31 18.87
C GLN A 450 -28.36 -27.00 17.56
N TRP A 451 -28.91 -28.18 17.28
CA TRP A 451 -28.79 -28.84 15.99
C TRP A 451 -29.39 -28.00 14.87
N SER A 452 -30.59 -27.48 15.08
CA SER A 452 -31.25 -26.59 14.12
C SER A 452 -30.41 -25.34 13.84
N ALA A 453 -29.64 -24.85 14.80
CA ALA A 453 -28.69 -23.75 14.59
C ALA A 453 -27.48 -24.18 13.73
N ALA A 454 -26.89 -25.35 13.98
CA ALA A 454 -25.75 -25.87 13.22
C ALA A 454 -26.13 -26.20 11.76
N VAL A 455 -27.30 -26.81 11.54
CA VAL A 455 -27.85 -27.09 10.20
C VAL A 455 -28.14 -25.79 9.45
N ARG A 456 -28.67 -24.76 10.12
CA ARG A 456 -28.87 -23.43 9.52
C ARG A 456 -27.56 -22.73 9.17
N ALA A 457 -26.50 -22.92 9.96
CA ALA A 457 -25.19 -22.31 9.73
C ALA A 457 -24.41 -22.98 8.57
N PHE A 458 -24.64 -24.28 8.35
CA PHE A 458 -24.00 -25.05 7.27
C PHE A 458 -25.06 -25.82 6.46
N PRO A 459 -25.92 -25.10 5.72
CA PRO A 459 -27.07 -25.70 5.02
C PRO A 459 -26.67 -26.65 3.90
N ASN A 460 -25.39 -26.62 3.48
CA ASN A 460 -24.84 -27.44 2.40
C ASN A 460 -24.02 -28.64 2.89
N ALA A 461 -24.01 -28.92 4.20
CA ALA A 461 -23.28 -30.06 4.75
C ALA A 461 -24.10 -31.36 4.59
N ASP A 462 -23.54 -32.32 3.85
CA ASP A 462 -24.20 -33.61 3.55
C ASP A 462 -24.35 -34.46 4.83
N THR A 463 -23.38 -34.36 5.75
CA THR A 463 -23.37 -35.14 6.99
C THR A 463 -22.85 -34.33 8.17
N PHE A 464 -23.51 -34.49 9.31
CA PHE A 464 -23.07 -33.93 10.59
C PHE A 464 -22.66 -35.07 11.51
N ARG A 465 -21.51 -34.90 12.18
CA ARG A 465 -20.94 -35.95 13.04
C ARG A 465 -20.65 -35.43 14.43
N LEU A 466 -21.18 -36.15 15.43
CA LEU A 466 -20.90 -35.87 16.83
C LEU A 466 -19.89 -36.90 17.35
N VAL A 467 -18.77 -36.42 17.89
CA VAL A 467 -17.65 -37.27 18.35
C VAL A 467 -17.39 -37.01 19.84
N TRP A 468 -17.27 -38.09 20.61
CA TRP A 468 -17.11 -38.03 22.07
C TRP A 468 -15.89 -38.83 22.54
N PRO A 469 -15.29 -38.47 23.70
CA PRO A 469 -14.08 -39.11 24.19
C PRO A 469 -14.37 -40.57 24.56
N GLY A 470 -13.90 -41.51 23.76
CA GLY A 470 -14.22 -42.94 23.89
C GLY A 470 -14.52 -43.65 22.57
N GLY A 471 -14.64 -42.91 21.46
CA GLY A 471 -14.53 -43.48 20.12
C GLY A 471 -15.83 -44.02 19.50
N SER A 472 -16.99 -43.47 19.83
CA SER A 472 -18.22 -43.73 19.07
C SER A 472 -18.67 -42.48 18.31
N LEU A 473 -19.16 -42.70 17.09
CA LEU A 473 -19.45 -41.70 16.08
C LEU A 473 -20.94 -41.75 15.76
N LEU A 474 -21.69 -40.68 16.04
CA LEU A 474 -23.03 -40.55 15.47
C LEU A 474 -22.88 -39.88 14.10
N ILE A 475 -23.32 -40.56 13.03
CA ILE A 475 -23.41 -39.99 11.69
C ILE A 475 -24.89 -39.86 11.37
N MET A 476 -25.35 -38.64 11.12
CA MET A 476 -26.65 -38.41 10.50
C MET A 476 -26.45 -37.87 9.09
N ASP A 477 -27.11 -38.52 8.15
CA ASP A 477 -27.13 -38.18 6.74
C ASP A 477 -28.35 -37.29 6.48
N MET A 478 -28.17 -36.14 5.84
CA MET A 478 -29.20 -35.10 5.69
C MET A 478 -29.99 -35.21 4.38
N GLY A 479 -29.99 -36.40 3.77
CA GLY A 479 -30.62 -36.68 2.47
C GLY A 479 -32.07 -36.23 2.34
#